data_AF-A0A2G0QAM0-F1
#
_entry.id   AF-A0A2G0QAM0-F1
#
_cell.length_a   1.000
_cell.length_b   1.000
_cell.length_c   1.000
_cell.angle_alpha   90.00
_cell.angle_beta   90.00
_cell.angle_gamma   90.00
#
_symmetry.space_group_name_H-M   'P 1'
#
loop_
_entity.id
_entity.type
_entity.pdbx_description
1 polymer ?
#
loop_
_entity_poly.entity_id
_entity_poly.type
_entity_poly.pdbx_seq_one_letter_code
_entity_poly.pdbx_strand_id
1 'polypeptide(L)'
;MKLLNRKMYKGVITYYVGMSQPELIFLKNCLHDILLKFNEIEENNYDKLAWLKAIFSEISNCLESNIEQLKTTRIAKEHIDREVFFTLKLTSGEHDLLVQYIKELKYTIYKTPSSSNLKPLCNNVEELTNYFEKLQYFGVKETNQNYKMTKTELIEYLHSAYPELTIDTTYIKGYSEEDISKLEYLYDIKIQGQLLEFLIHMGLCSGGLFESQPLLFYWIRNSENKIKFSELEYKMSIQESLEYTFRDIQRLDLIKQKPFIISFENEGIYDYFLLTESDTPNLVYYVDNNYNEVALTGLTFNEYLRSTVDSYRAYQYKAPFDLKGTLLGM
;
A
#
# COMPACT_ATOMS: atom_id res chain seq x y z
N MET A 1 19.07 5.30 -0.16
CA MET A 1 17.98 6.25 0.11
C MET A 1 18.03 6.46 1.60
N LYS A 2 18.36 7.68 2.06
CA LYS A 2 18.61 7.91 3.49
C LYS A 2 17.33 8.29 4.27
N LEU A 3 16.24 8.73 3.60
CA LEU A 3 14.97 9.05 4.26
C LEU A 3 13.84 9.21 3.22
N LEU A 4 12.70 8.51 3.34
CA LEU A 4 11.45 8.92 2.69
C LEU A 4 10.51 9.46 3.77
N ASN A 5 10.26 10.76 3.72
CA ASN A 5 9.35 11.44 4.63
C ASN A 5 8.00 11.63 3.96
N ARG A 6 6.92 11.39 4.71
CA ARG A 6 5.55 11.59 4.24
C ARG A 6 4.93 12.77 5.00
N LYS A 7 4.26 13.68 4.30
CA LYS A 7 3.43 14.72 4.92
C LYS A 7 2.06 14.75 4.25
N MET A 8 1.01 14.79 5.07
CA MET A 8 -0.35 15.02 4.60
C MET A 8 -0.66 16.51 4.73
N TYR A 9 -1.07 17.14 3.63
CA TYR A 9 -1.53 18.53 3.64
C TYR A 9 -2.84 18.61 2.87
N LYS A 10 -3.92 19.04 3.55
CA LYS A 10 -5.26 19.17 2.97
C LYS A 10 -5.73 17.90 2.21
N GLY A 11 -5.52 16.73 2.79
CA GLY A 11 -5.94 15.45 2.21
C GLY A 11 -5.07 14.91 1.08
N VAL A 12 -4.08 15.66 0.59
CA VAL A 12 -3.12 15.17 -0.41
C VAL A 12 -1.86 14.67 0.28
N ILE A 13 -1.52 13.41 0.03
CA ILE A 13 -0.29 12.79 0.52
C ILE A 13 0.86 13.26 -0.36
N THR A 14 1.91 13.79 0.27
CA THR A 14 3.16 14.15 -0.39
C THR A 14 4.32 13.35 0.21
N TYR A 15 5.07 12.68 -0.66
CA TYR A 15 6.30 11.98 -0.37
C TYR A 15 7.51 12.87 -0.65
N TYR A 16 8.52 12.78 0.22
CA TYR A 16 9.80 13.45 0.11
C TYR A 16 10.88 12.36 0.13
N VAL A 17 11.42 12.04 -1.04
CA VAL A 17 12.36 10.93 -1.24
C VAL A 17 13.79 11.48 -1.24
N GLY A 18 14.55 11.15 -0.18
CA GLY A 18 15.94 11.53 -0.01
C GLY A 18 16.90 10.57 -0.72
N MET A 19 17.62 11.07 -1.72
CA MET A 19 18.53 10.35 -2.60
C MET A 19 19.96 10.89 -2.50
N SER A 20 20.93 9.99 -2.56
CA SER A 20 22.31 10.35 -2.87
C SER A 20 22.47 10.68 -4.36
N GLN A 21 23.60 11.30 -4.73
CA GLN A 21 23.88 11.61 -6.14
C GLN A 21 23.84 10.38 -7.07
N PRO A 22 24.44 9.23 -6.73
CA PRO A 22 24.34 8.03 -7.57
C PRO A 22 22.89 7.56 -7.76
N GLU A 23 22.07 7.63 -6.71
CA GLU A 23 20.66 7.23 -6.76
C GLU A 23 19.82 8.15 -7.64
N LEU A 24 20.09 9.46 -7.59
CA LEU A 24 19.41 10.41 -8.46
C LEU A 24 19.80 10.24 -9.94
N ILE A 25 21.09 9.94 -10.21
CA ILE A 25 21.56 9.61 -11.56
C ILE A 25 20.87 8.33 -12.07
N PHE A 26 20.75 7.32 -11.20
CA PHE A 26 20.08 6.08 -11.53
C PHE A 26 18.60 6.32 -11.89
N LEU A 27 17.87 7.10 -11.07
CA LEU A 27 16.48 7.47 -11.38
C LEU A 27 16.37 8.23 -12.71
N LYS A 28 17.30 9.16 -12.98
CA LYS A 28 17.35 9.88 -14.26
C LYS A 28 17.46 8.91 -15.44
N ASN A 29 18.32 7.89 -15.33
CA ASN A 29 18.51 6.90 -16.38
C ASN A 29 17.26 6.01 -16.56
N CYS A 30 16.58 5.63 -15.47
CA CYS A 30 15.31 4.92 -15.55
C CYS A 30 14.25 5.75 -16.29
N LEU A 31 14.13 7.04 -15.95
CA LEU A 31 13.19 7.95 -16.60
C LEU A 31 13.51 8.15 -18.09
N HIS A 32 14.80 8.19 -18.45
CA HIS A 32 15.22 8.24 -19.85
C HIS A 32 14.68 7.03 -20.63
N ASP A 33 14.90 5.83 -20.11
CA ASP A 33 14.49 4.59 -20.79
C ASP A 33 12.96 4.44 -20.84
N ILE A 34 12.25 4.89 -19.80
CA ILE A 34 10.77 4.98 -19.80
C ILE A 34 10.32 5.92 -20.93
N LEU A 35 10.89 7.13 -21.01
CA LEU A 35 10.54 8.12 -22.03
C LEU A 35 10.84 7.62 -23.45
N LEU A 36 11.92 6.86 -23.65
CA LEU A 36 12.22 6.22 -24.92
C LEU A 36 11.11 5.26 -25.35
N LYS A 37 10.66 4.38 -24.44
CA LYS A 37 9.55 3.45 -24.74
C LYS A 37 8.21 4.13 -24.98
N PHE A 38 7.94 5.22 -24.26
CA PHE A 38 6.75 6.02 -24.48
C PHE A 38 6.65 6.52 -25.93
N ASN A 39 7.79 6.84 -26.55
CA ASN A 39 7.83 7.23 -27.96
C ASN A 39 7.66 6.03 -28.91
N GLU A 40 7.91 4.80 -28.46
CA GLU A 40 7.75 3.56 -29.26
C GLU A 40 6.30 3.02 -29.24
N ILE A 41 5.54 3.28 -28.16
CA ILE A 41 4.23 2.64 -27.91
C ILE A 41 3.02 3.53 -28.33
N GLU A 42 3.25 4.74 -28.84
CA GLU A 42 2.17 5.73 -29.16
C GLU A 42 1.17 5.91 -27.99
N GLU A 43 1.67 6.01 -26.75
CA GLU A 43 0.81 6.13 -25.58
C GLU A 43 0.14 7.52 -25.51
N ASN A 44 -1.18 7.56 -25.69
CA ASN A 44 -1.98 8.79 -25.87
C ASN A 44 -2.29 9.59 -24.58
N ASN A 45 -1.67 9.24 -23.44
CA ASN A 45 -1.88 9.98 -22.19
C ASN A 45 -0.90 11.16 -22.08
N TYR A 46 -1.28 12.27 -22.72
CA TYR A 46 -0.49 13.51 -22.79
C TYR A 46 -0.06 14.05 -21.42
N ASP A 47 -0.92 13.94 -20.40
CA ASP A 47 -0.63 14.47 -19.06
C ASP A 47 0.46 13.68 -18.35
N LYS A 48 0.43 12.34 -18.46
CA LYS A 48 1.46 11.47 -17.88
C LYS A 48 2.82 11.66 -18.56
N LEU A 49 2.83 11.76 -19.90
CA LEU A 49 4.05 11.99 -20.67
C LEU A 49 4.64 13.38 -20.37
N ALA A 50 3.81 14.40 -20.27
CA ALA A 50 4.23 15.75 -19.90
C ALA A 50 4.85 15.75 -18.50
N TRP A 51 4.25 15.02 -17.55
CA TRP A 51 4.78 14.87 -16.21
C TRP A 51 6.14 14.17 -16.17
N LEU A 52 6.30 13.05 -16.88
CA LEU A 52 7.56 12.30 -16.96
C LEU A 52 8.69 13.15 -17.60
N LYS A 53 8.37 13.93 -18.63
CA LYS A 53 9.34 14.86 -19.25
C LYS A 53 9.74 15.98 -18.29
N ALA A 54 8.78 16.53 -17.56
CA ALA A 54 9.04 17.59 -16.59
C ALA A 54 9.96 17.11 -15.47
N ILE A 55 9.67 15.94 -14.87
CA ILE A 55 10.50 15.41 -13.78
C ILE A 55 11.89 14.99 -14.24
N PHE A 56 12.02 14.40 -15.45
CA PHE A 56 13.32 14.11 -16.05
C PHE A 56 14.15 15.38 -16.28
N SER A 57 13.53 16.45 -16.77
CA SER A 57 14.20 17.74 -16.99
C SER A 57 14.62 18.40 -15.67
N GLU A 58 13.75 18.42 -14.65
CA GLU A 58 14.09 18.96 -13.33
C GLU A 58 15.27 18.21 -12.69
N ILE A 59 15.28 16.87 -12.78
CA ILE A 59 16.40 16.05 -12.27
C ILE A 59 17.69 16.34 -13.03
N SER A 60 17.63 16.40 -14.35
CA SER A 60 18.80 16.67 -15.20
C SER A 60 19.42 18.04 -14.90
N ASN A 61 18.58 19.08 -14.86
CA ASN A 61 19.01 20.44 -14.51
C ASN A 61 19.61 20.51 -13.10
N CYS A 62 19.06 19.75 -12.15
CA CYS A 62 19.55 19.70 -10.78
C CYS A 62 20.94 19.03 -10.68
N LEU A 63 21.16 17.96 -11.43
CA LEU A 63 22.45 17.25 -11.48
C LEU A 63 23.54 18.06 -12.19
N GLU A 64 23.18 18.87 -13.18
CA GLU A 64 24.10 19.74 -13.93
C GLU A 64 24.39 21.07 -13.22
N SER A 65 23.59 21.42 -12.21
CA SER A 65 23.71 22.70 -11.50
C SER A 65 24.89 22.72 -10.52
N ASN A 66 25.77 23.70 -10.71
CA ASN A 66 26.86 24.03 -9.79
C ASN A 66 26.40 24.79 -8.52
N ILE A 67 25.10 25.07 -8.38
CA ILE A 67 24.56 25.78 -7.21
C ILE A 67 24.53 24.80 -6.02
N GLU A 68 25.07 25.22 -4.88
CA GLU A 68 25.14 24.40 -3.65
C GLU A 68 23.76 24.17 -3.02
N GLN A 69 22.85 25.14 -3.12
CA GLN A 69 21.46 25.01 -2.67
C GLN A 69 20.51 25.35 -3.82
N LEU A 70 19.93 24.31 -4.41
CA LEU A 70 18.95 24.46 -5.49
C LEU A 70 17.61 23.94 -4.98
N LYS A 71 16.54 24.71 -5.14
CA LYS A 71 15.18 24.29 -4.81
C LYS A 71 14.24 24.62 -5.95
N THR A 72 13.71 23.59 -6.59
CA THR A 72 12.63 23.70 -7.58
C THR A 72 11.29 23.33 -6.93
N THR A 73 10.25 23.25 -7.74
CA THR A 73 8.93 22.74 -7.36
C THR A 73 8.96 21.31 -6.84
N ARG A 74 9.83 20.46 -7.40
CA ARG A 74 9.87 19.02 -7.11
C ARG A 74 11.19 18.54 -6.54
N ILE A 75 12.31 19.22 -6.74
CA ILE A 75 13.61 18.76 -6.24
C ILE A 75 14.31 19.82 -5.40
N ALA A 76 14.91 19.39 -4.29
CA ALA A 76 15.81 20.20 -3.50
C ALA A 76 17.18 19.53 -3.45
N LYS A 77 18.25 20.30 -3.59
CA LYS A 77 19.65 19.91 -3.39
C LYS A 77 20.15 20.58 -2.12
N GLU A 78 20.65 19.78 -1.20
CA GLU A 78 21.13 20.21 0.11
C GLU A 78 22.53 19.62 0.35
N HIS A 79 23.41 20.39 0.99
CA HIS A 79 24.72 19.92 1.43
C HIS A 79 24.66 19.70 2.94
N ILE A 80 24.88 18.45 3.37
CA ILE A 80 24.90 18.07 4.79
C ILE A 80 26.24 17.33 5.03
N ASP A 81 27.05 17.82 5.97
CA ASP A 81 28.32 17.19 6.37
C ASP A 81 29.26 16.82 5.20
N ARG A 82 29.35 17.71 4.20
CA ARG A 82 30.13 17.55 2.94
C ARG A 82 29.60 16.51 1.96
N GLU A 83 28.44 15.91 2.22
CA GLU A 83 27.71 15.09 1.26
C GLU A 83 26.58 15.89 0.60
N VAL A 84 26.35 15.63 -0.69
CA VAL A 84 25.24 16.21 -1.45
C VAL A 84 24.04 15.27 -1.39
N PHE A 85 22.91 15.82 -0.95
CA PHE A 85 21.64 15.13 -0.86
C PHE A 85 20.60 15.78 -1.74
N PHE A 86 19.75 14.95 -2.33
CA PHE A 86 18.65 15.38 -3.15
C PHE A 86 17.34 14.93 -2.50
N THR A 87 16.38 15.83 -2.39
CA THR A 87 15.03 15.51 -1.92
C THR A 87 14.06 15.69 -3.07
N LEU A 88 13.45 14.59 -3.51
CA LEU A 88 12.41 14.59 -4.54
C LEU A 88 11.03 14.60 -3.88
N LYS A 89 10.21 15.59 -4.22
CA LYS A 89 8.84 15.77 -3.76
C LYS A 89 7.86 15.19 -4.79
N LEU A 90 7.06 14.22 -4.37
CA LEU A 90 6.05 13.53 -5.17
C LEU A 90 4.70 13.55 -4.44
N THR A 91 3.57 13.71 -5.14
CA THR A 91 2.27 13.34 -4.57
C THR A 91 2.12 11.82 -4.51
N SER A 92 1.06 11.30 -3.89
CA SER A 92 0.81 9.85 -3.88
C SER A 92 0.68 9.26 -5.26
N GLY A 93 -0.22 9.82 -6.08
CA GLY A 93 -0.41 9.36 -7.45
C GLY A 93 0.85 9.49 -8.31
N GLU A 94 1.71 10.48 -8.06
CA GLU A 94 2.98 10.64 -8.77
C GLU A 94 4.03 9.59 -8.37
N HIS A 95 4.07 9.21 -7.10
CA HIS A 95 4.90 8.13 -6.61
C HIS A 95 4.40 6.78 -7.14
N ASP A 96 3.10 6.52 -7.11
CA ASP A 96 2.49 5.31 -7.66
C ASP A 96 2.77 5.18 -9.16
N LEU A 97 2.60 6.27 -9.90
CA LEU A 97 2.90 6.35 -11.34
C LEU A 97 4.38 6.03 -11.62
N LEU A 98 5.29 6.58 -10.83
CA LEU A 98 6.72 6.34 -10.96
C LEU A 98 7.05 4.87 -10.66
N VAL A 99 6.50 4.31 -9.58
CA VAL A 99 6.69 2.90 -9.21
C VAL A 99 6.15 1.98 -10.32
N GLN A 100 4.96 2.27 -10.88
CA GLN A 100 4.37 1.50 -11.97
C GLN A 100 5.29 1.49 -13.20
N TYR A 101 5.71 2.65 -13.71
CA TYR A 101 6.51 2.68 -14.95
C TYR A 101 7.89 2.08 -14.79
N ILE A 102 8.51 2.25 -13.62
CA ILE A 102 9.77 1.56 -13.38
C ILE A 102 9.47 0.04 -13.37
N LYS A 103 8.38 -0.47 -12.77
CA LYS A 103 8.04 -1.92 -12.74
C LYS A 103 7.86 -2.48 -14.15
N GLU A 104 7.18 -1.73 -15.03
CA GLU A 104 7.03 -2.08 -16.44
C GLU A 104 8.38 -2.08 -17.18
N LEU A 105 9.27 -1.12 -16.87
CA LEU A 105 10.64 -1.09 -17.38
C LEU A 105 11.40 -2.35 -16.98
N LYS A 106 11.33 -2.77 -15.70
CA LYS A 106 11.91 -4.02 -15.19
C LYS A 106 11.42 -5.21 -16.02
N TYR A 107 10.10 -5.40 -16.12
CA TYR A 107 9.50 -6.52 -16.86
C TYR A 107 9.99 -6.62 -18.30
N THR A 108 10.14 -5.47 -18.98
CA THR A 108 10.61 -5.45 -20.37
C THR A 108 12.10 -5.78 -20.48
N ILE A 109 12.95 -5.26 -19.59
CA ILE A 109 14.39 -5.60 -19.56
C ILE A 109 14.58 -7.11 -19.41
N TYR A 110 13.69 -7.79 -18.66
CA TYR A 110 13.72 -9.24 -18.47
C TYR A 110 13.23 -10.08 -19.67
N LYS A 111 12.28 -9.59 -20.49
CA LYS A 111 11.58 -10.44 -21.46
C LYS A 111 11.87 -10.17 -22.93
N THR A 112 12.37 -9.00 -23.31
CA THR A 112 12.58 -8.67 -24.73
C THR A 112 14.07 -8.54 -25.04
N PRO A 113 14.66 -9.44 -25.84
CA PRO A 113 15.91 -9.15 -26.52
C PRO A 113 15.63 -7.94 -27.43
N SER A 114 16.26 -6.81 -27.14
CA SER A 114 16.03 -5.57 -27.88
C SER A 114 16.21 -5.78 -29.39
N SER A 115 15.16 -5.55 -30.17
CA SER A 115 15.22 -5.37 -31.63
C SER A 115 15.50 -3.92 -32.03
N SER A 116 15.65 -3.00 -31.07
CA SER A 116 15.96 -1.59 -31.29
C SER A 116 17.45 -1.30 -31.08
N ASN A 117 18.04 -0.49 -31.97
CA ASN A 117 19.47 -0.11 -31.92
C ASN A 117 19.84 0.81 -30.74
N LEU A 118 18.91 1.08 -29.80
CA LEU A 118 19.12 1.95 -28.65
C LEU A 118 19.45 1.10 -27.41
N LYS A 119 20.62 1.34 -26.81
CA LYS A 119 21.02 0.66 -25.58
C LYS A 119 20.35 1.35 -24.38
N PRO A 120 19.60 0.63 -23.53
CA PRO A 120 19.03 1.19 -22.31
C PRO A 120 20.16 1.71 -21.40
N LEU A 121 19.95 2.87 -20.80
CA LEU A 121 20.89 3.44 -19.82
C LEU A 121 20.75 2.80 -18.44
N CYS A 122 19.58 2.22 -18.15
CA CYS A 122 19.28 1.45 -16.96
C CYS A 122 19.42 -0.05 -17.27
N ASN A 123 20.59 -0.61 -16.98
CA ASN A 123 20.92 -2.01 -17.27
C ASN A 123 21.16 -2.87 -16.02
N ASN A 124 21.13 -2.27 -14.82
CA ASN A 124 21.33 -3.00 -13.57
C ASN A 124 20.01 -3.40 -12.92
N VAL A 125 19.62 -4.64 -13.19
CA VAL A 125 18.37 -5.26 -12.74
C VAL A 125 18.32 -5.46 -11.22
N GLU A 126 19.46 -5.69 -10.59
CA GLU A 126 19.58 -5.88 -9.14
C GLU A 126 19.47 -4.53 -8.40
N GLU A 127 20.09 -3.48 -8.94
CA GLU A 127 19.91 -2.10 -8.44
C GLU A 127 18.48 -1.59 -8.66
N LEU A 128 17.84 -1.94 -9.79
CA LEU A 128 16.42 -1.66 -10.01
C LEU A 128 15.58 -2.29 -8.89
N THR A 129 15.74 -3.58 -8.64
CA THR A 129 15.00 -4.34 -7.60
C THR A 129 15.20 -3.73 -6.22
N ASN A 130 16.44 -3.45 -5.82
CA ASN A 130 16.75 -2.78 -4.56
C ASN A 130 16.18 -1.35 -4.51
N TYR A 131 16.13 -0.64 -5.63
CA TYR A 131 15.54 0.70 -5.73
C TYR A 131 14.00 0.67 -5.62
N PHE A 132 13.31 -0.34 -6.17
CA PHE A 132 11.87 -0.56 -5.97
C PHE A 132 11.54 -0.86 -4.53
N GLU A 133 12.24 -1.82 -3.95
CA GLU A 133 12.10 -2.17 -2.55
C GLU A 133 12.34 -0.93 -1.72
N LYS A 134 13.36 -0.11 -2.02
CA LYS A 134 13.59 1.14 -1.30
C LYS A 134 12.48 2.17 -1.47
N LEU A 135 11.94 2.37 -2.67
CA LEU A 135 10.82 3.30 -2.91
C LEU A 135 9.51 2.84 -2.23
N GLN A 136 9.32 1.53 -2.08
CA GLN A 136 8.20 0.94 -1.34
C GLN A 136 8.45 0.91 0.18
N TYR A 137 9.68 0.67 0.64
CA TYR A 137 10.05 0.33 2.02
C TYR A 137 10.46 1.55 2.87
N PHE A 138 11.04 2.61 2.29
CA PHE A 138 11.68 3.66 3.11
C PHE A 138 10.79 4.80 3.63
N GLY A 139 9.47 4.76 3.48
CA GLY A 139 8.68 5.85 4.06
C GLY A 139 7.19 5.66 4.14
N VAL A 140 6.80 4.75 5.02
CA VAL A 140 5.70 5.08 5.93
C VAL A 140 6.26 5.07 7.35
N LYS A 141 6.83 6.19 7.79
CA LYS A 141 6.74 6.47 9.21
C LYS A 141 5.29 6.85 9.46
N GLU A 142 4.59 6.06 10.27
CA GLU A 142 3.31 6.48 10.84
C GLU A 142 3.51 7.85 11.48
N THR A 143 2.97 8.89 10.84
CA THR A 143 3.18 10.26 11.32
C THR A 143 2.40 10.55 12.59
N ASN A 144 1.54 9.62 13.04
CA ASN A 144 0.77 9.72 14.26
C ASN A 144 0.50 8.32 14.87
N GLN A 145 1.49 7.71 15.51
CA GLN A 145 1.28 6.50 16.34
C GLN A 145 0.26 6.74 17.49
N ASN A 146 -0.03 8.01 17.82
CA ASN A 146 -0.88 8.40 18.96
C ASN A 146 -2.21 9.05 18.57
N TYR A 147 -2.54 9.17 17.27
CA TYR A 147 -3.83 9.75 16.88
C TYR A 147 -4.89 8.66 16.86
N LYS A 148 -5.67 8.61 17.93
CA LYS A 148 -6.83 7.74 18.06
C LYS A 148 -8.06 8.44 17.52
N MET A 149 -8.69 7.86 16.49
CA MET A 149 -9.97 8.39 16.03
C MET A 149 -11.10 7.90 16.94
N THR A 150 -12.02 8.81 17.23
CA THR A 150 -13.33 8.43 17.77
C THR A 150 -14.13 7.66 16.73
N LYS A 151 -15.16 6.92 17.17
CA LYS A 151 -16.10 6.22 16.27
C LYS A 151 -16.63 7.14 15.17
N THR A 152 -17.05 8.35 15.52
CA THR A 152 -17.61 9.32 14.57
C THR A 152 -16.58 9.80 13.57
N GLU A 153 -15.38 10.19 14.02
CA GLU A 153 -14.31 10.65 13.13
C GLU A 153 -13.88 9.56 12.14
N LEU A 154 -13.80 8.30 12.59
CA LEU A 154 -13.47 7.18 11.70
C LEU A 154 -14.57 6.97 10.63
N ILE A 155 -15.84 7.01 11.03
CA ILE A 155 -16.97 6.89 10.10
C ILE A 155 -16.94 8.03 9.07
N GLU A 156 -16.79 9.28 9.51
CA GLU A 156 -16.72 10.45 8.63
C GLU A 156 -15.51 10.38 7.69
N TYR A 157 -14.36 9.96 8.21
CA TYR A 157 -13.15 9.78 7.41
C TYR A 157 -13.36 8.75 6.32
N LEU A 158 -13.87 7.56 6.63
CA LEU A 158 -14.11 6.50 5.65
C LEU A 158 -15.20 6.90 4.64
N HIS A 159 -16.32 7.45 5.12
CA HIS A 159 -17.45 7.85 4.29
C HIS A 159 -17.12 9.00 3.34
N SER A 160 -16.25 9.93 3.74
CA SER A 160 -15.82 11.03 2.87
C SER A 160 -15.05 10.60 1.61
N ALA A 161 -14.68 9.32 1.49
CA ALA A 161 -14.14 8.76 0.25
C ALA A 161 -15.21 8.60 -0.82
N TYR A 162 -16.45 8.29 -0.41
CA TYR A 162 -17.60 8.19 -1.30
C TYR A 162 -18.88 8.70 -0.61
N PRO A 163 -19.08 10.03 -0.55
CA PRO A 163 -20.16 10.65 0.23
C PRO A 163 -21.57 10.26 -0.23
N GLU A 164 -21.74 9.85 -1.48
CA GLU A 164 -23.02 9.38 -2.03
C GLU A 164 -23.40 7.96 -1.57
N LEU A 165 -22.46 7.22 -0.97
CA LEU A 165 -22.74 5.92 -0.39
C LEU A 165 -23.75 6.08 0.74
N THR A 166 -24.89 5.41 0.64
CA THR A 166 -25.85 5.40 1.74
C THR A 166 -25.34 4.47 2.83
N ILE A 167 -25.27 4.97 4.07
CA ILE A 167 -24.89 4.19 5.25
C ILE A 167 -25.93 4.41 6.35
N ASP A 168 -26.07 3.43 7.25
CA ASP A 168 -26.89 3.55 8.45
C ASP A 168 -26.04 3.34 9.70
N THR A 169 -25.74 4.45 10.37
CA THR A 169 -24.88 4.46 11.57
C THR A 169 -25.50 3.71 12.76
N THR A 170 -26.81 3.45 12.76
CA THR A 170 -27.50 2.71 13.83
C THR A 170 -27.17 1.22 13.83
N TYR A 171 -26.78 0.67 12.67
CA TYR A 171 -26.32 -0.72 12.53
C TYR A 171 -24.84 -0.90 12.86
N ILE A 172 -24.05 0.18 12.87
CA ILE A 172 -22.60 0.12 13.08
C ILE A 172 -22.28 -0.41 14.48
N LYS A 173 -21.65 -1.58 14.53
CA LYS A 173 -21.35 -2.30 15.77
C LYS A 173 -19.95 -2.91 15.72
N GLY A 174 -19.21 -2.78 16.82
CA GLY A 174 -17.91 -3.43 17.00
C GLY A 174 -17.89 -4.44 18.14
N TYR A 175 -16.72 -5.04 18.32
CA TYR A 175 -16.43 -6.03 19.36
C TYR A 175 -16.36 -5.39 20.76
N SER A 176 -16.73 -6.16 21.78
CA SER A 176 -16.50 -5.78 23.18
C SER A 176 -15.03 -5.98 23.58
N GLU A 177 -14.59 -5.39 24.69
CA GLU A 177 -13.23 -5.61 25.22
C GLU A 177 -12.94 -7.10 25.47
N GLU A 178 -13.93 -7.85 25.98
CA GLU A 178 -13.82 -9.29 26.18
C GLU A 178 -13.61 -10.04 24.85
N ASP A 179 -14.32 -9.63 23.80
CA ASP A 179 -14.15 -10.21 22.47
C ASP A 179 -12.79 -9.89 21.88
N ILE A 180 -12.27 -8.67 22.08
CA ILE A 180 -10.91 -8.31 21.66
C ILE A 180 -9.88 -9.24 22.32
N SER A 181 -9.95 -9.48 23.63
CA SER A 181 -9.03 -10.41 24.30
C SER A 181 -9.15 -11.85 23.78
N LYS A 182 -10.37 -12.30 23.43
CA LYS A 182 -10.56 -13.62 22.80
C LYS A 182 -9.92 -13.68 21.42
N LEU A 183 -10.02 -12.61 20.62
CA LEU A 183 -9.41 -12.53 19.30
C LEU A 183 -7.89 -12.56 19.37
N GLU A 184 -7.28 -11.80 20.29
CA GLU A 184 -5.83 -11.82 20.52
C GLU A 184 -5.34 -13.23 20.86
N TYR A 185 -6.05 -13.93 21.75
CA TYR A 185 -5.71 -15.31 22.11
C TYR A 185 -5.90 -16.29 20.95
N LEU A 186 -7.01 -16.18 20.22
CA LEU A 186 -7.38 -17.13 19.17
C LEU A 186 -6.46 -17.05 17.95
N TYR A 187 -6.09 -15.84 17.55
CA TYR A 187 -5.25 -15.60 16.39
C TYR A 187 -3.75 -15.47 16.74
N ASP A 188 -3.39 -15.47 18.02
CA ASP A 188 -2.02 -15.26 18.51
C ASP A 188 -1.40 -13.97 17.97
N ILE A 189 -2.16 -12.87 18.10
CA ILE A 189 -1.82 -11.53 17.62
C ILE A 189 -2.00 -10.48 18.72
N LYS A 190 -1.49 -9.28 18.48
CA LYS A 190 -1.72 -8.11 19.34
C LYS A 190 -2.64 -7.09 18.68
N ILE A 191 -3.83 -6.87 19.23
CA ILE A 191 -4.80 -5.94 18.65
C ILE A 191 -4.53 -4.53 19.22
N GLN A 192 -3.94 -3.67 18.40
CA GLN A 192 -3.56 -2.31 18.79
C GLN A 192 -3.76 -1.30 17.64
N GLY A 193 -3.66 0.00 17.97
CA GLY A 193 -3.74 1.09 16.99
C GLY A 193 -5.05 1.12 16.21
N GLN A 194 -4.96 1.37 14.91
CA GLN A 194 -6.08 1.47 13.99
C GLN A 194 -6.88 0.17 13.86
N LEU A 195 -6.22 -0.99 14.00
CA LEU A 195 -6.93 -2.28 14.01
C LEU A 195 -7.87 -2.37 15.21
N LEU A 196 -7.39 -1.99 16.40
CA LEU A 196 -8.22 -1.94 17.60
C LEU A 196 -9.41 -0.99 17.42
N GLU A 197 -9.15 0.24 16.97
CA GLU A 197 -10.19 1.26 16.72
C GLU A 197 -11.27 0.75 15.78
N PHE A 198 -10.88 0.17 14.64
CA PHE A 198 -11.81 -0.41 13.69
C PHE A 198 -12.65 -1.53 14.33
N LEU A 199 -12.00 -2.49 15.01
CA LEU A 199 -12.68 -3.65 15.58
C LEU A 199 -13.70 -3.25 16.64
N ILE A 200 -13.38 -2.33 17.55
CA ILE A 200 -14.30 -1.88 18.61
C ILE A 200 -15.40 -0.95 18.08
N HIS A 201 -15.16 -0.25 16.97
CA HIS A 201 -16.15 0.69 16.43
C HIS A 201 -17.12 0.04 15.45
N MET A 202 -16.63 -0.85 14.58
CA MET A 202 -17.41 -1.38 13.46
C MET A 202 -17.07 -2.83 13.06
N GLY A 203 -16.14 -3.52 13.73
CA GLY A 203 -15.66 -4.84 13.31
C GLY A 203 -16.70 -5.98 13.23
N LEU A 204 -17.91 -5.80 13.77
CA LEU A 204 -19.03 -6.75 13.61
C LEU A 204 -19.98 -6.33 12.49
N CYS A 205 -20.23 -5.02 12.33
CA CYS A 205 -21.13 -4.47 11.33
C CYS A 205 -20.72 -3.03 11.00
N SER A 206 -20.61 -2.75 9.70
CA SER A 206 -20.14 -1.48 9.17
C SER A 206 -21.25 -0.50 8.79
N GLY A 207 -22.53 -0.90 8.95
CA GLY A 207 -23.67 -0.06 8.58
C GLY A 207 -23.75 0.25 7.08
N GLY A 208 -23.20 -0.64 6.25
CA GLY A 208 -23.19 -0.47 4.79
C GLY A 208 -21.92 0.17 4.21
N LEU A 209 -20.90 0.46 5.02
CA LEU A 209 -19.61 0.97 4.52
C LEU A 209 -18.82 -0.09 3.73
N PHE A 210 -18.92 -1.35 4.15
CA PHE A 210 -18.15 -2.45 3.58
C PHE A 210 -19.04 -3.65 3.26
N GLU A 211 -18.74 -4.29 2.14
CA GLU A 211 -19.38 -5.54 1.72
C GLU A 211 -18.71 -6.76 2.34
N SER A 212 -19.26 -7.95 2.06
CA SER A 212 -18.69 -9.22 2.52
C SER A 212 -17.33 -9.54 1.88
N GLN A 213 -17.00 -8.89 0.74
CA GLN A 213 -15.71 -8.97 0.10
C GLN A 213 -15.24 -7.57 -0.28
N PRO A 214 -13.93 -7.26 -0.12
CA PRO A 214 -12.84 -8.20 0.08
C PRO A 214 -12.41 -8.41 1.55
N LEU A 215 -13.04 -7.73 2.52
CA LEU A 215 -12.60 -7.72 3.92
C LEU A 215 -12.95 -9.02 4.65
N LEU A 216 -11.96 -9.62 5.32
CA LEU A 216 -12.13 -10.89 6.06
C LEU A 216 -13.14 -10.77 7.23
N PHE A 217 -13.27 -9.57 7.80
CA PHE A 217 -14.16 -9.27 8.93
C PHE A 217 -15.63 -9.58 8.63
N TYR A 218 -16.09 -9.26 7.42
CA TYR A 218 -17.48 -9.42 6.99
C TYR A 218 -17.69 -10.58 6.02
N TRP A 219 -16.64 -11.36 5.78
CA TRP A 219 -16.72 -12.44 4.81
C TRP A 219 -17.56 -13.59 5.34
N ILE A 220 -18.69 -13.82 4.66
CA ILE A 220 -19.63 -14.91 4.92
C ILE A 220 -19.55 -15.87 3.75
N ARG A 221 -19.32 -17.16 4.03
CA ARG A 221 -19.31 -18.18 2.98
C ARG A 221 -20.74 -18.57 2.60
N ASN A 222 -21.10 -18.47 1.32
CA ASN A 222 -22.38 -19.00 0.84
C ASN A 222 -22.39 -20.54 1.03
N SER A 223 -23.39 -21.00 1.79
CA SER A 223 -23.52 -22.37 2.30
C SER A 223 -23.93 -23.42 1.26
N GLU A 224 -23.89 -23.09 -0.04
CA GLU A 224 -24.32 -24.00 -1.11
C GLU A 224 -23.33 -25.16 -1.33
N ASN A 225 -22.07 -24.99 -0.92
CA ASN A 225 -21.06 -26.05 -0.95
C ASN A 225 -20.88 -26.68 0.43
N LYS A 226 -21.26 -27.96 0.52
CA LYS A 226 -21.16 -28.90 1.66
C LYS A 226 -19.71 -29.15 2.13
N ILE A 227 -18.96 -28.12 2.52
CA ILE A 227 -17.63 -28.28 3.13
C ILE A 227 -17.78 -28.34 4.65
N LYS A 228 -17.05 -29.27 5.28
CA LYS A 228 -17.13 -29.65 6.70
C LYS A 228 -16.61 -28.61 7.71
N PHE A 229 -16.05 -27.48 7.27
CA PHE A 229 -15.47 -26.47 8.16
C PHE A 229 -16.48 -25.37 8.49
N SER A 230 -16.55 -25.00 9.77
CA SER A 230 -17.18 -23.78 10.27
C SER A 230 -16.53 -22.53 9.68
N GLU A 231 -17.24 -21.39 9.71
CA GLU A 231 -16.69 -20.10 9.25
C GLU A 231 -15.39 -19.73 9.99
N LEU A 232 -15.34 -20.02 11.29
CA LEU A 232 -14.16 -19.80 12.11
C LEU A 232 -12.98 -20.67 11.67
N GLU A 233 -13.19 -21.99 11.53
CA GLU A 233 -12.14 -22.91 11.09
C GLU A 233 -11.59 -22.52 9.72
N TYR A 234 -12.45 -22.05 8.82
CA TYR A 234 -11.99 -21.55 7.53
C TYR A 234 -11.12 -20.30 7.71
N LYS A 235 -11.57 -19.27 8.43
CA LYS A 235 -10.78 -18.04 8.65
C LYS A 235 -9.43 -18.34 9.31
N MET A 236 -9.40 -19.27 10.28
CA MET A 236 -8.16 -19.75 10.87
C MET A 236 -7.26 -20.45 9.84
N SER A 237 -7.82 -21.29 8.97
CA SER A 237 -7.03 -21.96 7.92
C SER A 237 -6.39 -20.97 6.94
N ILE A 238 -7.05 -19.83 6.66
CA ILE A 238 -6.42 -18.82 5.80
C ILE A 238 -5.29 -18.10 6.55
N GLN A 239 -5.50 -17.77 7.82
CA GLN A 239 -4.45 -17.19 8.66
C GLN A 239 -3.22 -18.11 8.72
N GLU A 240 -3.43 -19.42 8.89
CA GLU A 240 -2.36 -20.42 8.83
C GLU A 240 -1.69 -20.46 7.44
N SER A 241 -2.43 -20.32 6.35
CA SER A 241 -1.84 -20.32 5.00
C SER A 241 -0.84 -19.19 4.77
N LEU A 242 -1.05 -18.01 5.37
CA LEU A 242 -0.09 -16.91 5.28
C LEU A 242 1.23 -17.27 5.97
N GLU A 243 1.17 -17.95 7.12
CA GLU A 243 2.39 -18.42 7.79
C GLU A 243 3.14 -19.46 6.95
N TYR A 244 2.43 -20.39 6.31
CA TYR A 244 3.05 -21.35 5.40
C TYR A 244 3.75 -20.63 4.25
N THR A 245 3.08 -19.67 3.61
CA THR A 245 3.69 -18.84 2.56
C THR A 245 4.98 -18.17 3.05
N PHE A 246 4.98 -17.57 4.25
CA PHE A 246 6.18 -16.95 4.81
C PHE A 246 7.31 -17.93 5.12
N ARG A 247 7.01 -19.18 5.50
CA ARG A 247 8.03 -20.21 5.66
C ARG A 247 8.65 -20.57 4.31
N ASP A 248 7.84 -20.72 3.27
CA ASP A 248 8.29 -21.10 1.93
C ASP A 248 9.21 -20.04 1.31
N ILE A 249 8.88 -18.75 1.50
CA ILE A 249 9.72 -17.63 1.04
C ILE A 249 10.81 -17.23 2.04
N GLN A 250 11.02 -18.02 3.09
CA GLN A 250 12.05 -17.83 4.11
C GLN A 250 11.96 -16.50 4.87
N ARG A 251 10.76 -15.91 5.00
CA ARG A 251 10.48 -14.67 5.74
C ARG A 251 10.02 -14.93 7.18
N LEU A 252 10.84 -15.67 7.92
CA LEU A 252 10.59 -15.98 9.34
C LEU A 252 10.58 -14.72 10.23
N ASP A 253 11.19 -13.63 9.77
CA ASP A 253 11.14 -12.31 10.40
C ASP A 253 9.72 -11.74 10.44
N LEU A 254 8.89 -12.02 9.44
CA LEU A 254 7.50 -11.56 9.37
C LEU A 254 6.59 -12.37 10.30
N ILE A 255 6.80 -13.69 10.38
CA ILE A 255 6.04 -14.57 11.29
C ILE A 255 6.21 -14.11 12.74
N LYS A 256 7.44 -13.75 13.14
CA LYS A 256 7.74 -13.23 14.49
C LYS A 256 7.00 -11.94 14.83
N GLN A 257 6.57 -11.18 13.83
CA GLN A 257 5.83 -9.93 14.01
C GLN A 257 4.30 -10.12 14.00
N LYS A 258 3.84 -11.38 14.12
CA LYS A 258 2.43 -11.76 14.27
C LYS A 258 1.56 -11.19 13.14
N PRO A 259 1.71 -11.70 11.91
CA PRO A 259 0.96 -11.20 10.78
C PRO A 259 -0.53 -11.50 10.96
N PHE A 260 -1.41 -10.62 10.49
CA PHE A 260 -2.86 -10.80 10.55
C PHE A 260 -3.51 -10.42 9.23
N ILE A 261 -4.20 -11.37 8.59
CA ILE A 261 -4.86 -11.12 7.30
C ILE A 261 -6.08 -10.23 7.50
N ILE A 262 -6.19 -9.18 6.67
CA ILE A 262 -7.32 -8.25 6.67
C ILE A 262 -8.21 -8.39 5.43
N SER A 263 -7.66 -8.84 4.30
CA SER A 263 -8.43 -8.88 3.04
C SER A 263 -7.81 -9.77 1.96
N PHE A 264 -8.68 -10.26 1.05
CA PHE A 264 -8.31 -10.97 -0.18
C PHE A 264 -8.84 -10.22 -1.40
N GLU A 265 -7.95 -9.77 -2.27
CA GLU A 265 -8.33 -9.04 -3.47
C GLU A 265 -7.91 -9.76 -4.74
N ASN A 266 -8.51 -9.35 -5.86
CA ASN A 266 -8.25 -9.89 -7.18
C ASN A 266 -8.31 -11.44 -7.19
N GLU A 267 -9.42 -11.98 -6.68
CA GLU A 267 -9.68 -13.42 -6.61
C GLU A 267 -8.65 -14.23 -5.81
N GLY A 268 -8.00 -13.60 -4.82
CA GLY A 268 -6.99 -14.23 -3.96
C GLY A 268 -5.56 -14.16 -4.51
N ILE A 269 -5.33 -13.32 -5.52
CA ILE A 269 -3.98 -13.01 -5.99
C ILE A 269 -3.23 -12.16 -4.94
N TYR A 270 -3.94 -11.26 -4.25
CA TYR A 270 -3.36 -10.36 -3.26
C TYR A 270 -3.94 -10.59 -1.88
N ASP A 271 -3.10 -11.03 -0.96
CA ASP A 271 -3.45 -11.25 0.44
C ASP A 271 -2.92 -10.09 1.28
N TYR A 272 -3.81 -9.21 1.71
CA TYR A 272 -3.45 -8.03 2.50
C TYR A 272 -3.42 -8.35 3.99
N PHE A 273 -2.38 -7.89 4.69
CA PHE A 273 -2.17 -8.19 6.11
C PHE A 273 -1.49 -7.05 6.87
N LEU A 274 -1.59 -7.12 8.20
CA LEU A 274 -0.89 -6.25 9.16
C LEU A 274 0.18 -7.04 9.91
N LEU A 275 1.25 -6.38 10.37
CA LEU A 275 2.24 -6.96 11.29
C LEU A 275 1.97 -6.47 12.70
N THR A 276 1.18 -7.21 13.46
CA THR A 276 0.52 -6.70 14.68
C THR A 276 1.47 -6.47 15.86
N GLU A 277 2.63 -7.14 15.89
CA GLU A 277 3.68 -6.94 16.88
C GLU A 277 4.91 -6.16 16.34
N SER A 278 4.78 -5.50 15.20
CA SER A 278 5.84 -4.63 14.65
C SER A 278 5.88 -3.24 15.30
N ASP A 279 6.95 -2.48 15.03
CA ASP A 279 7.05 -1.06 15.40
C ASP A 279 6.08 -0.16 14.62
N THR A 280 5.45 -0.68 13.56
CA THR A 280 4.55 0.06 12.66
C THR A 280 3.27 -0.76 12.40
N PRO A 281 2.47 -1.05 13.45
CA PRO A 281 1.41 -2.04 13.39
C PRO A 281 0.20 -1.60 12.54
N ASN A 282 0.10 -0.34 12.15
CA ASN A 282 -0.97 0.16 11.30
C ASN A 282 -0.60 0.09 9.81
N LEU A 283 0.61 -0.30 9.44
CA LEU A 283 0.98 -0.40 8.03
C LEU A 283 0.45 -1.66 7.38
N VAL A 284 -0.10 -1.49 6.18
CA VAL A 284 -0.67 -2.58 5.39
C VAL A 284 0.36 -3.12 4.42
N TYR A 285 0.50 -4.43 4.41
CA TYR A 285 1.32 -5.21 3.48
C TYR A 285 0.41 -6.06 2.61
N TYR A 286 0.95 -6.59 1.51
CA TYR A 286 0.32 -7.67 0.77
C TYR A 286 1.34 -8.72 0.35
N VAL A 287 0.85 -9.94 0.14
CA VAL A 287 1.56 -10.99 -0.59
C VAL A 287 0.98 -11.07 -2.00
N ASP A 288 1.85 -11.06 -3.01
CA ASP A 288 1.48 -11.45 -4.38
C ASP A 288 1.66 -12.96 -4.53
N ASN A 289 0.57 -13.70 -4.53
CA ASN A 289 0.58 -15.17 -4.60
C ASN A 289 1.07 -15.71 -5.96
N ASN A 290 1.16 -14.88 -7.01
CA ASN A 290 1.74 -15.34 -8.29
C ASN A 290 3.27 -15.35 -8.24
N TYR A 291 3.87 -14.46 -7.48
CA TYR A 291 5.33 -14.29 -7.40
C TYR A 291 5.91 -14.68 -6.05
N ASN A 292 5.05 -14.96 -5.06
CA ASN A 292 5.42 -15.17 -3.66
C ASN A 292 6.27 -14.01 -3.11
N GLU A 293 5.91 -12.78 -3.49
CA GLU A 293 6.60 -11.56 -3.07
C GLU A 293 5.77 -10.81 -2.02
N VAL A 294 6.43 -10.33 -0.97
CA VAL A 294 5.82 -9.49 0.06
C VAL A 294 6.15 -8.04 -0.23
N ALA A 295 5.13 -7.19 -0.26
CA ALA A 295 5.30 -5.76 -0.48
C ALA A 295 4.56 -4.92 0.58
N LEU A 296 5.18 -3.80 0.95
CA LEU A 296 4.53 -2.74 1.74
C LEU A 296 3.68 -1.87 0.80
N THR A 297 2.43 -1.61 1.18
CA THR A 297 1.50 -0.82 0.33
C THR A 297 1.78 0.68 0.35
N GLY A 298 2.40 1.19 1.42
CA GLY A 298 2.47 2.63 1.67
C GLY A 298 1.30 3.19 2.49
N LEU A 299 0.26 2.39 2.73
CA LEU A 299 -0.97 2.80 3.40
C LEU A 299 -0.99 2.39 4.88
N THR A 300 -1.57 3.25 5.71
CA THR A 300 -2.06 2.83 7.02
C THR A 300 -3.38 2.05 6.88
N PHE A 301 -3.78 1.29 7.90
CA PHE A 301 -4.98 0.47 7.87
C PHE A 301 -6.24 1.28 7.56
N ASN A 302 -6.40 2.45 8.16
CA ASN A 302 -7.53 3.35 7.87
C ASN A 302 -7.49 3.88 6.43
N GLU A 303 -6.31 4.12 5.86
CA GLU A 303 -6.16 4.55 4.46
C GLU A 303 -6.50 3.43 3.49
N TYR A 304 -6.08 2.21 3.81
CA TYR A 304 -6.48 1.02 3.08
C TYR A 304 -7.99 0.84 3.13
N LEU A 305 -8.61 0.86 4.32
CA LEU A 305 -10.06 0.80 4.46
C LEU A 305 -10.77 1.92 3.68
N ARG A 306 -10.23 3.14 3.70
CA ARG A 306 -10.78 4.25 2.91
C ARG A 306 -10.74 3.96 1.41
N SER A 307 -9.64 3.37 0.92
CA SER A 307 -9.51 3.01 -0.50
C SER A 307 -10.48 1.91 -0.93
N THR A 308 -10.88 1.01 -0.03
CA THR A 308 -11.86 -0.03 -0.36
C THR A 308 -13.28 0.54 -0.46
N VAL A 309 -13.61 1.61 0.29
CA VAL A 309 -14.87 2.37 0.14
C VAL A 309 -14.93 3.11 -1.20
N ASP A 310 -13.81 3.65 -1.68
CA ASP A 310 -13.71 4.36 -2.98
C ASP A 310 -13.51 3.40 -4.18
N SER A 311 -13.69 2.09 -3.98
CA SER A 311 -13.47 1.11 -5.05
C SER A 311 -14.70 0.98 -5.95
N TYR A 312 -14.48 0.75 -7.25
CA TYR A 312 -15.54 0.48 -8.26
C TYR A 312 -16.62 -0.51 -7.78
N ARG A 313 -16.24 -1.47 -6.93
CA ARG A 313 -17.15 -2.47 -6.35
C ARG A 313 -18.21 -1.85 -5.44
N ALA A 314 -17.83 -0.91 -4.58
CA ALA A 314 -18.75 -0.18 -3.71
C ALA A 314 -19.77 0.68 -4.49
N TYR A 315 -19.44 1.07 -5.74
CA TYR A 315 -20.37 1.78 -6.61
C TYR A 315 -21.42 0.84 -7.23
N GLN A 316 -21.05 -0.41 -7.52
CA GLN A 316 -21.94 -1.37 -8.19
C GLN A 316 -22.82 -2.14 -7.22
N TYR A 317 -22.30 -2.48 -6.04
CA TYR A 317 -22.96 -3.29 -5.05
C TYR A 317 -23.07 -2.47 -3.76
N LYS A 318 -24.31 -2.31 -3.29
CA LYS A 318 -24.62 -1.62 -2.04
C LYS A 318 -24.67 -2.65 -0.92
N ALA A 319 -23.69 -2.61 -0.04
CA ALA A 319 -23.66 -3.44 1.17
C ALA A 319 -24.99 -3.32 1.95
N PRO A 320 -25.61 -4.43 2.37
CA PRO A 320 -26.72 -4.39 3.31
C PRO A 320 -26.29 -3.70 4.61
N PHE A 321 -27.14 -2.84 5.16
CA PHE A 321 -26.83 -2.13 6.40
C PHE A 321 -26.64 -3.07 7.59
N ASP A 322 -27.33 -4.21 7.58
CA ASP A 322 -27.34 -5.22 8.62
C ASP A 322 -26.37 -6.38 8.37
N LEU A 323 -25.50 -6.27 7.35
CA LEU A 323 -24.45 -7.25 7.09
C LEU A 323 -23.55 -7.37 8.32
N LYS A 324 -23.55 -8.56 8.92
CA LYS A 324 -22.79 -8.89 10.12
C LYS A 324 -21.79 -9.98 9.83
N GLY A 325 -20.55 -9.78 10.26
CA GLY A 325 -19.52 -10.80 10.26
C GLY A 325 -18.92 -10.98 11.64
N THR A 326 -18.23 -12.10 11.84
CA THR A 326 -17.53 -12.40 13.10
C THR A 326 -16.23 -13.11 12.85
N LEU A 327 -15.19 -12.73 13.59
CA LEU A 327 -13.90 -13.42 13.65
C LEU A 327 -13.88 -14.49 14.76
N LEU A 328 -14.89 -14.56 15.63
CA LEU A 328 -14.99 -15.55 16.72
C LEU A 328 -15.85 -16.78 16.35
N GLY A 329 -16.38 -16.84 15.13
CA GLY A 329 -17.45 -17.78 14.77
C GLY A 329 -18.82 -17.31 15.27
N MET A 330 -19.88 -17.87 14.68
CA MET A 330 -21.29 -17.64 15.08
C MET A 330 -21.78 -18.66 16.08
#